data_AF-A0A059JID5-F1
#
_entry.id   AF-A0A059JID5-F1
#
_cell.length_a   1.000
_cell.length_b   1.000
_cell.length_c   1.000
_cell.angle_alpha   90.00
_cell.angle_beta   90.00
_cell.angle_gamma   90.00
#
_symmetry.space_group_name_H-M   'P 1'
#
loop_
_entity.id
_entity.type
_entity.pdbx_description
1 polymer ?
#
loop_
_entity_poly.entity_id
_entity_poly.type
_entity_poly.pdbx_seq_one_letter_code
_entity_poly.pdbx_strand_id
1 'polypeptide(L)' 'MGVPFEALLPYGIIIGLFGVTGVGLSTLKYYSNGRKNPRRGIDAWDQQSKLQHWLANLLRFRPPTTNRLLT' A
#
# COMPACT_ATOMS: atom_id res chain seq x y z
N MET A 1 -28.46 13.39 33.59
CA MET A 1 -28.83 14.22 32.43
C MET A 1 -28.24 13.59 31.18
N GLY A 2 -29.04 13.31 30.15
CA GLY A 2 -28.55 12.69 28.90
C GLY A 2 -27.63 13.64 28.14
N VAL A 3 -26.61 13.12 27.45
CA VAL A 3 -25.68 13.93 26.65
C VAL A 3 -26.45 14.58 25.49
N PRO A 4 -26.34 15.90 25.28
CA PRO A 4 -26.99 16.59 24.17
C PRO A 4 -26.36 16.15 22.84
N PHE A 5 -27.19 15.71 21.88
CA PHE A 5 -26.74 15.18 20.59
C PHE A 5 -26.07 16.24 19.72
N GLU A 6 -26.44 17.51 19.93
CA GLU A 6 -25.91 18.69 19.27
C GLU A 6 -24.40 18.83 19.52
N ALA A 7 -23.93 18.39 20.69
CA ALA A 7 -22.50 18.34 21.00
C ALA A 7 -21.76 17.22 20.25
N LEU A 8 -22.46 16.20 19.75
CA LEU A 8 -21.88 15.06 19.03
C LEU A 8 -21.88 15.25 17.51
N LEU A 9 -22.77 16.09 16.97
CA LEU A 9 -22.82 16.42 15.54
C LEU A 9 -21.47 16.84 14.95
N PRO A 10 -20.69 17.78 15.54
CA PRO A 10 -19.40 18.17 14.97
C PRO A 10 -18.42 17.00 14.92
N TYR A 11 -18.39 16.16 15.96
CA TYR A 11 -17.53 14.98 15.99
C TYR A 11 -17.98 13.91 15.00
N GLY A 12 -19.29 13.71 14.82
CA GLY A 12 -19.84 12.80 13.82
C GLY A 12 -19.45 13.19 12.40
N ILE A 13 -19.47 14.49 12.08
CA ILE A 13 -19.03 15.00 10.77
C ILE A 13 -17.54 14.75 10.58
N ILE A 14 -16.71 15.06 11.59
CA ILE A 14 -15.26 14.81 11.54
C ILE A 14 -14.99 13.33 11.28
N ILE A 15 -15.59 12.44 12.08
CA ILE A 15 -15.43 10.99 11.93
C ILE A 15 -15.89 10.54 10.53
N GLY A 16 -17.02 11.06 10.03
CA GLY A 16 -17.53 10.76 8.70
C GLY A 16 -16.55 11.16 7.60
N LEU A 17 -16.05 12.41 7.62
CA LEU A 17 -15.12 12.92 6.63
C LEU A 17 -13.78 12.18 6.66
N PHE A 18 -13.22 11.95 7.85
CA PHE A 18 -11.97 11.19 8.00
C PHE A 18 -12.16 9.72 7.57
N GLY A 19 -13.31 9.12 7.89
CA GLY A 19 -13.65 7.75 7.48
C GLY A 19 -13.74 7.62 5.97
N VAL A 20 -14.51 8.49 5.30
CA VAL A 20 -14.65 8.51 3.84
C VAL A 20 -13.30 8.74 3.16
N THR A 21 -12.50 9.69 3.67
CA THR A 21 -11.18 9.98 3.11
C THR A 21 -10.22 8.79 3.26
N GLY A 22 -10.18 8.17 4.45
CA GLY A 22 -9.32 7.01 4.71
C GLY A 22 -9.65 5.81 3.83
N VAL A 23 -10.94 5.47 3.71
CA VAL A 23 -11.40 4.38 2.84
C VAL A 23 -11.17 4.72 1.37
N GLY A 24 -11.46 5.96 0.96
CA GLY A 24 -11.26 6.43 -0.41
C GLY A 24 -9.81 6.30 -0.88
N LEU A 25 -8.85 6.79 -0.07
CA LEU A 25 -7.43 6.69 -0.39
C LEU A 25 -6.90 5.25 -0.36
N SER A 26 -7.38 4.43 0.58
CA SER A 26 -7.00 3.01 0.66
C SER A 26 -7.46 2.25 -0.59
N THR A 27 -8.72 2.48 -1.00
CA THR A 27 -9.33 1.86 -2.17
C THR A 27 -8.62 2.27 -3.45
N LEU A 28 -8.32 3.56 -3.62
CA LEU A 28 -7.60 4.04 -4.80
C LEU A 28 -6.20 3.40 -4.93
N LYS A 29 -5.46 3.30 -3.81
CA LYS A 29 -4.14 2.64 -3.77
C LYS A 29 -4.21 1.13 -4.06
N TYR A 30 -5.29 0.49 -3.62
CA TYR A 30 -5.52 -0.93 -3.91
C TYR A 30 -5.71 -1.17 -5.41
N TYR A 31 -6.53 -0.33 -6.06
CA TYR A 31 -6.75 -0.43 -7.50
C TYR A 31 -5.51 -0.06 -8.31
N SER A 32 -4.76 0.99 -7.93
CA SER A 32 -3.52 1.37 -8.61
C SER A 32 -2.45 0.27 -8.56
N ASN A 33 -2.47 -0.57 -7.52
CA ASN A 33 -1.52 -1.65 -7.33
C ASN A 33 -1.98 -2.98 -7.95
N GLY A 34 -2.92 -2.94 -8.89
CA GLY A 34 -3.43 -4.13 -9.56
C GLY A 34 -4.22 -5.04 -8.62
N ARG A 35 -5.01 -4.43 -7.71
CA ARG A 35 -5.82 -5.13 -6.70
C ARG A 35 -4.95 -5.92 -5.71
N LYS A 36 -3.78 -5.38 -5.39
CA LYS A 36 -2.87 -5.91 -4.36
C LYS A 36 -2.69 -4.87 -3.27
N ASN A 37 -2.55 -5.35 -2.03
CA ASN A 37 -2.30 -4.47 -0.90
C ASN A 37 -0.97 -3.72 -1.10
N PRO A 38 -0.95 -2.40 -0.86
CA PRO A 38 0.28 -1.62 -0.99
C PRO A 38 1.32 -2.06 0.05
N ARG A 39 2.54 -2.33 -0.40
CA ARG A 39 3.66 -2.70 0.48
C ARG A 39 4.11 -1.46 1.26
N ARG A 40 4.19 -1.61 2.58
CA ARG A 40 4.67 -0.58 3.51
C ARG A 40 6.03 -1.02 4.06
N GLY A 41 6.87 -0.07 4.47
CA GLY A 41 8.22 -0.37 5.01
C GLY A 41 9.18 -0.95 3.97
N ILE A 42 9.26 -0.31 2.80
CA ILE A 42 10.12 -0.77 1.71
C ILE A 42 11.58 -0.47 2.08
N ASP A 43 12.39 -1.51 2.22
CA ASP A 43 13.81 -1.40 2.56
C ASP A 43 14.67 -1.20 1.30
N ALA A 44 15.97 -0.96 1.51
CA ALA A 44 16.91 -0.75 0.41
C ALA A 44 16.95 -1.95 -0.56
N TRP A 45 16.78 -3.17 -0.04
CA TRP A 45 16.78 -4.39 -0.84
C TRP A 45 15.51 -4.55 -1.70
N ASP A 46 14.34 -4.18 -1.17
CA ASP A 46 13.08 -4.18 -1.90
C ASP A 46 13.09 -3.15 -3.05
N GLN A 47 13.73 -2.00 -2.85
CA GLN A 47 13.94 -1.01 -3.91
C GLN A 47 14.86 -1.57 -5.02
N GLN A 48 15.96 -2.21 -4.63
CA GLN A 48 16.86 -2.89 -5.56
C GLN A 48 16.14 -4.01 -6.32
N SER A 49 15.30 -4.80 -5.65
CA SER A 49 14.54 -5.89 -6.26
C SER A 49 13.55 -5.37 -7.32
N LYS A 50 12.90 -4.22 -7.08
CA LYS A 50 12.07 -3.55 -8.10
C LYS A 50 12.90 -3.09 -9.30
N LEU A 51 14.04 -2.46 -9.05
CA LEU A 51 14.94 -1.97 -10.09
C LEU A 51 15.49 -3.12 -10.93
N GLN A 52 15.95 -4.20 -10.30
CA GLN A 52 16.42 -5.41 -10.95
C GLN A 52 15.33 -6.06 -11.80
N HIS A 53 14.11 -6.17 -11.27
CA HIS A 53 12.98 -6.71 -12.04
C HIS A 53 12.65 -5.84 -13.27
N TRP A 54 12.71 -4.51 -13.12
CA TRP A 54 12.52 -3.59 -14.23
C TRP A 54 13.62 -3.72 -15.30
N LEU A 55 14.88 -3.74 -14.88
CA LEU A 55 16.03 -3.92 -15.78
C LEU A 55 16.00 -5.28 -16.49
N ALA A 56 15.65 -6.35 -15.77
CA ALA A 56 15.49 -7.70 -16.32
C ALA A 56 14.42 -7.75 -17.41
N ASN A 57 13.30 -7.02 -17.21
CA ASN A 57 12.22 -6.95 -18.20
C ASN A 57 12.61 -6.12 -19.43
N LEU A 58 13.38 -5.04 -19.24
CA LEU A 58 13.89 -4.20 -20.32
C LEU A 58 14.96 -4.90 -21.17
N LEU A 59 15.87 -5.62 -20.53
CA LEU A 59 17.01 -6.27 -21.19
C LEU A 59 16.75 -7.75 -21.56
N ARG A 60 15.53 -8.26 -21.30
CA ARG A 60 15.16 -9.70 -21.41
C ARG A 60 16.17 -10.66 -20.75
N PHE A 61 16.90 -10.19 -19.74
CA PHE A 61 17.83 -11.01 -18.99
C PHE A 61 17.10 -11.62 -17.79
N ARG A 62 16.95 -12.95 -17.77
CA ARG A 62 16.47 -13.67 -16.59
C ARG A 62 17.63 -13.81 -15.59
N PRO A 63 17.55 -13.27 -14.36
CA PRO A 63 18.59 -13.49 -13.37
C PRO A 63 18.69 -14.98 -13.02
N PRO A 64 19.91 -15.53 -12.86
CA PRO A 64 20.09 -16.92 -12.49
C PRO A 64 19.49 -17.15 -11.09
N THR A 65 18.60 -18.12 -10.99
CA THR A 65 18.06 -18.57 -9.70
C THR A 65 19.20 -19.13 -8.84
N THR A 66 19.52 -18.44 -7.74
CA THR A 66 20.49 -18.84 -6.71
C THR A 66 19.99 -20.08 -5.94
N ASN A 67 19.92 -21.23 -6.62
CA ASN A 67 19.65 -22.52 -5.99
C ASN A 67 20.75 -23.52 -6.37
N ARG A 68 22.02 -23.07 -6.40
CA ARG A 68 23.17 -23.90 -6.77
C ARG A 68 24.38 -23.73 -5.84
N LEU A 69 24.13 -23.43 -4.56
CA LEU A 69 25.17 -23.24 -3.54
C LEU A 69 24.92 -24.03 -2.25
N LEU A 70 24.00 -25.02 -2.26
CA LEU A 70 23.65 -25.84 -1.09
C LEU A 70 23.68 -27.35 -1.41
N THR A 71 24.59 -27.78 -2.28
CA THR A 71 24.94 -29.21 -2.51
C THR A 71 26.36 -29.47 -2.06
#